data_AF-A0A5E4M5Y7-F1
#
_entry.id   AF-A0A5E4M5Y7-F1
#
_cell.length_a   1.000
_cell.length_b   1.000
_cell.length_c   1.000
_cell.angle_alpha   90.00
_cell.angle_beta   90.00
_cell.angle_gamma   90.00
#
_symmetry.space_group_name_H-M   'P 1'
#
loop_
_entity.id
_entity.type
_entity.pdbx_description
1 polymer ?
#
loop_
_entity_poly.entity_id
_entity_poly.type
_entity_poly.pdbx_seq_one_letter_code
_entity_poly.pdbx_strand_id
1 'polypeptide(L)'
;MMCESDNESENNSSAHISVFEHRAYIKIETIRGKTVPEIHAALNEVCGTDTVDRSTVQRWHQRFRDGRISIDNNPRSGRPSTVTQDNTNAAILATLLDEDRRITVREIENET
;
A
#
# COMPACT_ATOMS: atom_id res chain seq x y z
N MET A 1 -0.16 -59.07 3.24
CA MET A 1 0.66 -57.99 2.67
C MET A 1 -0.30 -56.91 2.19
N MET A 2 -0.69 -56.01 3.08
CA MET A 2 -1.46 -54.82 2.70
C MET A 2 -0.51 -53.65 2.81
N CYS A 3 -0.33 -52.97 1.69
CA CYS A 3 0.56 -51.85 1.52
C CYS A 3 0.16 -50.72 2.46
N GLU A 4 1.16 -50.21 3.17
CA GLU A 4 1.13 -48.89 3.78
C GLU A 4 0.76 -47.88 2.67
N SER A 5 -0.35 -47.17 2.86
CA SER A 5 -0.61 -45.95 2.12
C SER A 5 -0.52 -44.84 3.15
N ASP A 6 0.71 -44.39 3.36
CA ASP A 6 0.99 -43.11 3.98
C ASP A 6 0.35 -42.03 3.08
N ASN A 7 -0.87 -41.64 3.43
CA ASN A 7 -1.44 -40.39 2.97
C ASN A 7 -0.73 -39.29 3.76
N GLU A 8 0.48 -38.97 3.30
CA GLU A 8 1.28 -37.86 3.78
C GLU A 8 0.48 -36.59 3.44
N SER A 9 -0.36 -36.20 4.41
CA SER A 9 -1.21 -35.02 4.34
C SER A 9 -0.35 -33.85 3.89
N GLU A 10 -0.71 -33.33 2.71
CA GLU A 10 -0.07 -32.23 2.01
C GLU A 10 0.21 -31.07 2.97
N ASN A 11 1.43 -31.07 3.52
CA ASN A 11 2.04 -29.89 4.11
C ASN A 11 2.48 -28.98 2.96
N ASN A 12 1.51 -28.50 2.16
CA ASN A 12 1.78 -27.37 1.29
C ASN A 12 1.64 -26.13 2.17
N SER A 13 2.76 -25.77 2.80
CA SER A 13 2.98 -24.46 3.39
C SER A 13 2.66 -23.41 2.31
N SER A 14 1.42 -22.95 2.25
CA SER A 14 1.00 -21.85 1.39
C SER A 14 1.82 -20.64 1.80
N ALA A 15 2.94 -20.45 1.11
CA ALA A 15 3.82 -19.34 1.32
C ALA A 15 3.01 -18.10 0.92
N HIS A 16 2.48 -17.40 1.91
CA HIS A 16 1.67 -16.21 1.71
C HIS A 16 2.54 -15.13 1.06
N ILE A 17 2.49 -15.04 -0.28
CA ILE A 17 3.22 -14.05 -1.06
C ILE A 17 2.60 -12.68 -0.80
N SER A 18 3.40 -11.79 -0.24
CA SER A 18 3.00 -10.42 0.06
C SER A 18 2.64 -9.63 -1.21
N VAL A 19 1.87 -8.57 -1.01
CA VAL A 19 1.55 -7.63 -2.10
C VAL A 19 2.81 -6.97 -2.67
N PHE A 20 3.89 -6.85 -1.89
CA PHE A 20 5.16 -6.31 -2.36
C PHE A 20 5.87 -7.28 -3.31
N GLU A 21 5.88 -8.57 -2.98
CA GLU A 21 6.49 -9.61 -3.82
C GLU A 21 5.76 -9.75 -5.16
N HIS A 22 4.42 -9.69 -5.16
CA HIS A 22 3.64 -9.64 -6.39
C HIS A 22 4.06 -8.46 -7.29
N ARG A 23 4.22 -7.26 -6.72
CA ARG A 23 4.63 -6.07 -7.48
C ARG A 23 6.07 -6.15 -7.98
N ALA A 24 6.96 -6.72 -7.19
CA ALA A 24 8.34 -6.96 -7.58
C ALA A 24 8.41 -7.93 -8.77
N TYR A 25 7.63 -9.02 -8.73
CA TYR A 25 7.51 -9.95 -9.84
C TYR A 25 6.96 -9.28 -11.10
N ILE A 26 5.85 -8.53 -10.99
CA ILE A 26 5.28 -7.76 -12.11
C ILE A 26 6.32 -6.81 -12.71
N LYS A 27 7.12 -6.14 -11.88
CA LYS A 27 8.18 -5.23 -12.34
C LYS A 27 9.21 -5.95 -13.20
N ILE A 28 9.75 -7.06 -12.69
CA ILE A 28 10.77 -7.85 -13.38
C ILE A 28 10.25 -8.33 -14.74
N GLU A 29 9.05 -8.91 -14.77
CA GLU A 29 8.48 -9.44 -16.00
C GLU A 29 8.07 -8.34 -16.99
N THR A 30 7.65 -7.17 -16.51
CA THR A 30 7.42 -6.00 -17.37
C THR A 30 8.70 -5.57 -18.06
N ILE A 31 9.83 -5.52 -17.34
CA ILE A 31 11.15 -5.19 -17.90
C ILE A 31 11.61 -6.27 -18.90
N ARG A 32 11.26 -7.54 -18.66
CA ARG A 32 11.48 -8.64 -19.61
C ARG A 32 10.59 -8.58 -20.85
N GLY A 33 9.67 -7.64 -20.94
CA GLY A 33 8.77 -7.45 -22.08
C GLY A 33 7.56 -8.37 -22.10
N LYS A 34 7.22 -9.01 -20.97
CA LYS A 34 6.02 -9.85 -20.87
C LYS A 34 4.74 -9.03 -20.89
N THR A 35 3.70 -9.67 -21.42
CA THR A 35 2.36 -9.10 -21.48
C THR A 35 1.58 -9.34 -20.18
N VAL A 36 0.59 -8.49 -19.90
CA VAL A 36 -0.26 -8.62 -18.70
C VAL A 36 -0.89 -10.02 -18.54
N PRO A 37 -1.43 -10.68 -19.60
CA PRO A 37 -1.97 -12.03 -19.47
C PRO A 37 -0.93 -13.07 -19.04
N GLU A 38 0.29 -13.01 -19.60
CA GLU A 38 1.36 -13.94 -19.25
C GLU A 38 1.78 -13.78 -17.78
N ILE A 39 1.94 -12.53 -17.32
CA ILE A 39 2.34 -12.23 -15.94
C ILE A 39 1.26 -12.71 -14.95
N HIS A 40 -0.01 -12.46 -15.26
CA HIS A 40 -1.12 -12.90 -14.41
C HIS A 40 -1.23 -14.43 -14.37
N ALA A 41 -1.04 -15.12 -15.50
CA ALA A 41 -1.07 -16.58 -15.55
C ALA A 41 0.04 -17.19 -14.68
N ALA A 42 1.26 -16.66 -14.76
CA ALA A 42 2.38 -17.13 -13.96
C ALA A 42 2.20 -16.86 -12.45
N LEU A 43 1.65 -15.69 -12.08
CA LEU A 43 1.30 -15.44 -10.68
C LEU A 43 0.20 -16.38 -10.19
N ASN A 44 -0.80 -16.67 -11.04
CA ASN A 44 -1.90 -17.55 -10.68
C ASN A 44 -1.49 -19.03 -10.53
N GLU A 45 -0.48 -19.46 -11.28
CA GLU A 45 0.12 -20.79 -11.14
C GLU A 45 0.78 -20.98 -9.75
N VAL A 46 1.39 -19.92 -9.20
CA VAL A 46 2.12 -19.99 -7.92
C VAL A 46 1.22 -19.66 -6.73
N CYS A 47 0.44 -18.59 -6.82
CA CYS A 47 -0.34 -18.05 -5.69
C CYS A 47 -1.78 -18.58 -5.64
N GLY A 48 -2.29 -19.19 -6.71
CA GLY A 48 -3.65 -19.71 -6.78
C GLY A 48 -4.71 -18.65 -6.41
N THR A 49 -5.48 -18.91 -5.36
CA THR A 49 -6.54 -18.00 -4.89
C THR A 49 -6.03 -16.68 -4.31
N ASP A 50 -4.77 -16.64 -3.86
CA ASP A 50 -4.16 -15.45 -3.25
C ASP A 50 -3.53 -14.51 -4.29
N THR A 51 -3.74 -14.80 -5.58
CA THR A 51 -3.22 -14.02 -6.69
C THR A 51 -3.86 -12.64 -6.79
N VAL A 52 -3.04 -11.63 -7.05
CA VAL A 52 -3.55 -10.29 -7.38
C VAL A 52 -4.38 -10.30 -8.66
N ASP A 53 -5.48 -9.55 -8.65
CA ASP A 53 -6.38 -9.46 -9.79
C ASP A 53 -5.68 -8.91 -11.05
N ARG A 54 -6.19 -9.29 -12.22
CA ARG A 54 -5.64 -8.88 -13.52
C ARG A 54 -5.59 -7.35 -13.72
N SER A 55 -6.52 -6.58 -13.13
CA SER A 55 -6.52 -5.12 -13.22
C SER A 55 -5.38 -4.50 -12.39
N THR A 56 -5.05 -5.10 -11.24
CA THR A 56 -3.87 -4.75 -10.44
C THR A 56 -2.59 -5.03 -11.20
N VAL A 57 -2.48 -6.19 -11.88
CA VAL A 57 -1.34 -6.49 -12.76
C VAL A 57 -1.21 -5.44 -13.87
N GLN A 58 -2.31 -5.12 -14.56
CA GLN A 58 -2.32 -4.10 -15.63
C GLN A 58 -1.89 -2.72 -15.12
N ARG A 59 -2.39 -2.29 -13.96
CA ARG A 59 -2.05 -0.99 -13.36
C ARG A 59 -0.57 -0.89 -13.04
N TRP A 60 0.03 -1.93 -12.48
CA TRP A 60 1.45 -1.95 -12.16
C TRP A 60 2.33 -2.10 -13.40
N HIS A 61 1.95 -2.96 -14.34
CA HIS A 61 2.60 -3.09 -15.64
C HIS A 61 2.70 -1.74 -16.36
N GLN A 62 1.60 -0.99 -16.46
CA GLN A 62 1.61 0.35 -17.05
C GLN A 62 2.56 1.30 -16.32
N ARG A 63 2.50 1.36 -14.99
CA ARG A 63 3.38 2.22 -14.19
C ARG A 63 4.86 1.93 -14.43
N PHE A 64 5.24 0.65 -14.56
CA PHE A 64 6.62 0.27 -14.83
C PHE A 64 7.04 0.58 -16.26
N ARG A 65 6.15 0.43 -17.24
CA ARG A 65 6.39 0.91 -18.62
C ARG A 65 6.59 2.43 -18.68
N ASP A 66 5.88 3.16 -17.84
CA ASP A 66 6.00 4.62 -17.71
C ASP A 66 7.26 5.06 -16.93
N GLY A 67 8.15 4.12 -16.56
CA GLY A 67 9.44 4.42 -15.93
C GLY A 67 9.43 4.49 -14.40
N ARG A 68 8.33 4.11 -13.74
CA ARG A 68 8.30 4.02 -12.27
C ARG A 68 9.29 2.96 -11.77
N ILE A 69 10.09 3.27 -10.74
CA ILE A 69 11.04 2.33 -10.16
C ILE A 69 10.52 1.73 -8.83
N SER A 70 9.79 2.50 -8.04
CA SER A 70 9.29 2.05 -6.73
C SER A 70 8.11 1.08 -6.85
N ILE A 71 8.14 0.01 -6.03
CA ILE A 71 7.07 -0.97 -5.83
C ILE A 71 6.09 -0.56 -4.72
N ASP A 72 6.43 0.47 -3.94
CA ASP A 72 5.59 1.01 -2.88
C ASP A 72 4.43 1.79 -3.45
N ASN A 73 3.37 1.94 -2.65
CA ASN A 73 2.32 2.90 -2.98
C ASN A 73 2.88 4.33 -2.90
N ASN A 74 2.30 5.25 -3.68
CA ASN A 74 2.54 6.67 -3.42
C ASN A 74 2.06 7.02 -2.00
N PRO A 75 2.64 8.06 -1.38
CA PRO A 75 2.09 8.65 -0.19
C PRO A 75 0.59 8.88 -0.40
N ARG A 76 -0.23 8.37 0.52
CA ARG A 76 -1.66 8.66 0.47
C ARG A 76 -1.80 10.12 0.84
N SER A 77 -2.48 10.90 0.00
CA SER A 77 -3.04 12.17 0.42
C SER A 77 -4.06 11.85 1.51
N GLY A 78 -3.62 11.89 2.76
CA GLY A 78 -4.53 11.88 3.89
C GLY A 78 -5.37 13.14 3.87
N ARG A 79 -6.45 13.16 4.66
CA ARG A 79 -7.08 14.43 5.03
C ARG A 79 -5.99 15.30 5.66
N PRO A 80 -5.72 16.51 5.15
CA PRO A 80 -4.86 17.44 5.86
C PRO A 80 -5.43 17.58 7.28
N SER A 81 -4.62 17.32 8.30
CA SER A 81 -5.04 17.70 9.65
C SER A 81 -5.30 19.20 9.61
N THR A 82 -6.49 19.65 10.03
CA THR A 82 -6.87 21.08 10.00
C THR A 82 -5.92 21.94 10.84
N VAL A 83 -5.06 21.32 11.66
CA VAL A 83 -3.89 21.96 12.23
C VAL A 83 -2.86 22.13 11.12
N THR A 84 -2.94 23.27 10.43
CA THR A 84 -1.94 23.73 9.46
C THR A 84 -0.55 23.55 10.08
N GLN A 85 0.32 22.89 9.32
CA GLN A 85 1.71 22.60 9.68
C GLN A 85 2.60 23.85 9.68
N ASP A 86 1.98 25.03 9.69
CA ASP A 86 2.64 26.31 9.86
C ASP A 86 2.73 26.55 11.36
N ASN A 87 3.95 26.69 11.87
CA ASN A 87 4.23 27.08 13.27
C ASN A 87 3.47 28.35 13.71
N THR A 88 2.87 29.10 12.78
CA THR A 88 2.03 30.26 13.03
C THR A 88 0.82 29.92 13.90
N ASN A 89 0.09 28.83 13.63
CA ASN A 89 -1.11 28.52 14.41
C ASN A 89 -0.74 28.11 15.84
N ALA A 90 0.33 27.34 16.01
CA ALA A 90 0.84 26.99 17.34
C ALA A 90 1.33 28.22 18.11
N ALA A 91 1.98 29.16 17.44
CA ALA A 91 2.43 30.42 18.05
C ALA A 91 1.26 31.31 18.46
N ILE A 92 0.24 31.46 17.61
CA ILE A 92 -0.96 32.26 17.91
C ILE A 92 -1.76 31.63 19.06
N LEU A 93 -1.91 30.30 19.06
CA LEU A 93 -2.55 29.58 20.18
C LEU A 93 -1.77 29.77 21.48
N ALA A 94 -0.44 29.74 21.43
CA ALA A 94 0.40 29.95 22.61
C ALA A 94 0.28 31.39 23.15
N THR A 95 0.25 32.41 22.28
CA THR A 95 0.07 33.81 22.70
C THR A 95 -1.32 34.04 23.29
N LEU A 96 -2.38 33.55 22.64
CA LEU A 96 -3.76 33.69 23.14
C LEU A 96 -3.94 33.03 24.51
N LEU A 97 -3.31 31.87 24.75
CA LEU A 97 -3.37 31.18 26.04
C LEU A 97 -2.53 31.84 27.13
N ASP A 98 -1.45 32.54 26.77
CA ASP A 98 -0.62 33.31 27.70
C ASP A 98 -1.32 34.61 28.13
N GLU A 99 -2.04 35.24 27.20
CA GLU A 99 -2.86 36.45 27.45
C GLU A 99 -4.12 36.14 28.28
N ASP A 100 -4.88 35.10 27.89
CA ASP A 100 -6.03 34.63 28.65
C ASP A 100 -6.17 33.10 28.61
N ARG A 101 -5.78 32.45 29.72
CA ARG A 101 -5.90 31.00 29.89
C ARG A 101 -7.36 30.51 29.92
N ARG A 102 -8.36 31.39 30.03
CA ARG A 102 -9.80 31.05 30.03
C ARG A 102 -10.46 31.21 28.66
N ILE A 103 -9.72 31.61 27.63
CA ILE A 103 -10.25 31.74 26.26
C ILE A 103 -10.87 30.43 25.77
N THR A 104 -12.03 30.52 25.13
CA THR A 104 -12.77 29.36 24.61
C THR A 104 -12.39 29.04 23.17
N VAL A 105 -12.59 27.79 22.75
CA VAL A 105 -12.30 27.34 21.37
C VAL A 105 -13.01 28.19 20.32
N ARG A 106 -14.25 28.64 20.59
CA ARG A 106 -15.02 29.47 19.67
C ARG A 106 -14.46 30.89 19.55
N GLU A 107 -13.82 31.41 20.59
CA GLU A 107 -13.17 32.72 20.57
C GLU A 107 -11.85 32.63 19.82
N ILE A 108 -11.08 31.56 20.05
CA ILE A 108 -9.87 31.26 19.27
C ILE A 108 -10.19 31.18 17.78
N GLU A 109 -11.24 30.45 17.39
CA GLU A 109 -11.69 30.32 15.99
C GLU A 109 -12.11 31.65 15.34
N ASN A 110 -12.45 32.68 16.12
CA ASN A 110 -12.79 34.00 15.58
C ASN A 110 -11.55 34.92 15.45
N GLU A 111 -10.47 34.61 16.16
CA GLU A 111 -9.21 35.37 16.17
C GLU A 111 -8.14 34.77 15.23
N THR A 112 -8.29 33.50 14.83
CA THR A 112 -7.45 32.80 13.84
C THR A 112 -8.17 32.56 12.53
#